data_AF-A0A7X7NFV9-F1
#
_entry.id   AF-A0A7X7NFV9-F1
#
_cell.length_a   1.000
_cell.length_b   1.000
_cell.length_c   1.000
_cell.angle_alpha   90.00
_cell.angle_beta   90.00
_cell.angle_gamma   90.00
#
_symmetry.space_group_name_H-M   'P 1'
#
loop_
_entity.id
_entity.type
_entity.pdbx_description
1 polymer ?
#
loop_
_entity_poly.entity_id
_entity_poly.type
_entity_poly.pdbx_seq_one_letter_code
_entity_poly.pdbx_strand_id
1 'polypeptide(L)'
;MLSQRRYFLIPVVVFLSTNLISASFLGIADEYSAFAFGPVTMENSDAGGRIAGMGNVTLNSYGMGKYATPSQYSLVSYGSVKCTNGSVSNGGIYSGNNTELYSAVVHGDIATKNNLLQQTGGTYDGSFITGGTATVEAYLNTKVINRDPGTCPVNFPAEEQRLVSQSRTLAASHINGTIQKDGYGSIIFNGSADVNFFSINSNDLLSAHTLDFRLPLNAIAIVNIAGVTVTFASKSIYCNAPEDILFNFSECLTLDVNSIGIRGSILAPGANVSFNYGYIDGNLIAKTITGNGEFHHSFFTHNIEMPPSITPVLERVIDNKDGTYSASFGYDNHGGAYSITPGTVDNCFYYQGAGGQSLGQPERFESGRVTGAFTVNFDGSDLEWNLMGETVTASRGDADAEVDNNSGDDYLYRPYPILFVHGFNSWPEGTFNLPTKKQKVGDYLDSFFIAGPDVMHPVYPKTTRNLKSMLYYSTIITENPPRF
;
A
#
# COMPACT_ATOMS: atom_id res chain seq x y z
N MET A 1 -24.37 -31.33 66.29
CA MET A 1 -24.38 -30.09 65.49
C MET A 1 -23.13 -30.07 64.63
N LEU A 2 -23.24 -30.46 63.36
CA LEU A 2 -22.15 -30.38 62.37
C LEU A 2 -22.62 -29.45 61.26
N SER A 3 -21.96 -28.30 61.16
CA SER A 3 -22.24 -27.22 60.21
C SER A 3 -21.62 -27.57 58.85
N GLN A 4 -22.46 -27.71 57.82
CA GLN A 4 -22.01 -27.81 56.43
C GLN A 4 -21.62 -26.42 55.93
N ARG A 5 -20.32 -26.19 55.69
CA ARG A 5 -19.84 -25.01 54.96
C ARG A 5 -20.06 -25.22 53.46
N ARG A 6 -20.93 -24.41 52.87
CA ARG A 6 -21.09 -24.30 51.40
C ARG A 6 -20.04 -23.31 50.88
N TYR A 7 -19.15 -23.79 50.02
CA TYR A 7 -18.21 -22.93 49.30
C TYR A 7 -18.90 -22.41 48.03
N PHE A 8 -19.11 -21.10 47.95
CA PHE A 8 -19.52 -20.43 46.72
C PHE A 8 -18.27 -20.20 45.86
N LEU A 9 -18.22 -20.84 44.70
CA LEU A 9 -17.27 -20.51 43.63
C LEU A 9 -17.78 -19.27 42.90
N ILE A 10 -17.05 -18.16 43.01
CA ILE A 10 -17.26 -16.96 42.20
C ILE A 10 -16.46 -17.16 40.90
N PRO A 11 -17.08 -17.16 39.71
CA PRO A 11 -16.33 -17.16 38.47
C PRO A 11 -15.65 -15.80 38.31
N VAL A 12 -14.33 -15.79 38.41
CA VAL A 12 -13.50 -14.62 38.04
C VAL A 12 -13.45 -14.59 36.52
N VAL A 13 -14.20 -13.68 35.91
CA VAL A 13 -14.05 -13.36 34.49
C VAL A 13 -12.82 -12.47 34.34
N VAL A 14 -11.72 -13.04 33.87
CA VAL A 14 -10.52 -12.29 33.51
C VAL A 14 -10.76 -11.71 32.12
N PHE A 15 -10.99 -10.40 32.03
CA PHE A 15 -10.87 -9.69 30.76
C PHE A 15 -9.38 -9.61 30.40
N LEU A 16 -8.91 -10.48 29.51
CA LEU A 16 -7.64 -10.23 28.81
C LEU A 16 -7.91 -9.09 27.81
N SER A 17 -7.56 -7.86 28.17
CA SER A 17 -7.37 -6.81 27.18
C SER A 17 -6.07 -7.11 26.44
N THR A 18 -6.15 -7.72 25.27
CA THR A 18 -5.04 -7.69 24.32
C THR A 18 -4.90 -6.25 23.87
N ASN A 19 -3.93 -5.52 24.39
CA ASN A 19 -3.48 -4.29 23.74
C ASN A 19 -2.92 -4.72 22.38
N LEU A 20 -3.73 -4.62 21.33
CA LEU A 20 -3.22 -4.65 19.98
C LEU A 20 -2.33 -3.41 19.86
N ILE A 21 -1.01 -3.60 19.93
CA ILE A 21 -0.08 -2.59 19.47
C ILE A 21 -0.34 -2.54 17.96
N SER A 22 -1.13 -1.55 17.53
CA SER A 22 -1.26 -1.29 16.11
C SER A 22 0.10 -0.81 15.64
N ALA A 23 0.73 -1.56 14.74
CA ALA A 23 1.93 -1.08 14.08
C ALA A 23 1.60 0.24 13.35
N SER A 24 2.57 1.16 13.29
CA SER A 24 2.43 2.37 12.49
C SER A 24 2.18 2.02 11.02
N PHE A 25 1.59 2.95 10.27
CA PHE A 25 1.31 2.71 8.86
C PHE A 25 2.61 2.45 8.08
N LEU A 26 3.68 3.19 8.38
CA LEU A 26 4.98 3.01 7.73
C LEU A 26 5.79 1.84 8.31
N GLY A 27 5.30 1.13 9.33
CA GLY A 27 5.98 0.01 9.96
C GLY A 27 7.37 0.42 10.44
N ILE A 28 8.36 -0.47 10.32
CA ILE A 28 9.74 -0.20 10.76
C ILE A 28 10.40 1.02 10.11
N ALA A 29 9.89 1.51 8.97
CA ALA A 29 10.46 2.66 8.28
C ALA A 29 10.21 3.99 9.00
N ASP A 30 9.23 4.08 9.90
CA ASP A 30 8.96 5.29 10.69
C ASP A 30 10.07 5.64 11.68
N GLU A 31 10.92 4.67 12.04
CA GLU A 31 12.05 4.86 12.95
C GLU A 31 13.26 5.55 12.30
N TYR A 32 13.22 5.80 10.98
CA TYR A 32 14.37 6.24 10.17
C TYR A 32 14.11 7.55 9.46
N SER A 33 15.03 8.51 9.58
CA SER A 33 15.03 9.71 8.74
C SER A 33 15.05 9.36 7.25
N ALA A 34 15.85 8.34 6.90
CA ALA A 34 15.96 7.85 5.53
C ALA A 34 15.89 6.31 5.51
N PHE A 35 14.96 5.77 4.73
CA PHE A 35 14.78 4.33 4.54
C PHE A 35 14.73 4.02 3.04
N ALA A 36 15.74 3.33 2.52
CA ALA A 36 15.86 3.07 1.09
C ALA A 36 15.88 1.58 0.72
N PHE A 37 15.21 1.23 -0.39
CA PHE A 37 15.26 -0.12 -1.00
C PHE A 37 16.47 -0.32 -1.94
N GLY A 38 17.41 0.61 -1.91
CA GLY A 38 18.62 0.64 -2.72
C GLY A 38 19.70 1.44 -2.01
N PRO A 39 20.70 1.96 -2.76
CA PRO A 39 21.79 2.73 -2.17
C PRO A 39 21.35 4.07 -1.58
N VAL A 40 22.06 4.49 -0.52
CA VAL A 40 21.95 5.81 0.10
C VAL A 40 23.32 6.47 0.04
N THR A 41 23.40 7.69 -0.52
CA THR A 41 24.65 8.47 -0.58
C THR A 41 24.39 9.89 -0.09
N MET A 42 24.86 10.22 1.11
CA MET A 42 24.59 11.52 1.74
C MET A 42 25.87 12.24 2.12
N GLU A 43 25.91 13.56 1.94
CA GLU A 43 27.10 14.35 2.23
C GLU A 43 26.85 15.72 2.86
N ASN A 44 27.83 16.20 3.64
CA ASN A 44 27.94 17.58 4.13
C ASN A 44 26.73 18.12 4.92
N SER A 45 26.02 17.27 5.65
CA SER A 45 24.83 17.63 6.43
C SER A 45 24.57 16.57 7.51
N ASP A 46 23.34 16.42 7.99
CA ASP A 46 22.98 15.46 9.02
C ASP A 46 21.53 14.99 8.95
N ALA A 47 21.29 13.84 9.58
CA ALA A 47 19.97 13.30 9.83
C ALA A 47 19.72 13.18 11.34
N GLY A 48 18.67 13.83 11.84
CA GLY A 48 18.30 13.76 13.25
C GLY A 48 18.05 12.34 13.74
N GLY A 49 17.51 11.47 12.88
CA GLY A 49 17.23 10.07 13.17
C GLY A 49 18.16 9.07 12.48
N ARG A 50 17.68 7.84 12.35
CA ARG A 50 18.44 6.69 11.84
C ARG A 50 18.44 6.66 10.30
N ILE A 51 19.38 5.92 9.71
CA ILE A 51 19.39 5.64 8.25
C ILE A 51 19.45 4.14 7.99
N ALA A 52 18.62 3.69 7.06
CA ALA A 52 18.59 2.31 6.56
C ALA A 52 18.63 2.26 5.03
N GLY A 53 19.41 1.32 4.48
CA GLY A 53 19.47 1.05 3.04
C GLY A 53 19.63 -0.42 2.69
N MET A 54 18.82 -0.93 1.76
CA MET A 54 19.02 -2.28 1.22
C MET A 54 20.31 -2.36 0.38
N GLY A 55 20.69 -1.27 -0.27
CA GLY A 55 21.97 -1.15 -0.98
C GLY A 55 23.10 -0.69 -0.09
N ASN A 56 24.20 -0.28 -0.71
CA ASN A 56 25.33 0.34 -0.01
C ASN A 56 24.91 1.68 0.59
N VAL A 57 25.37 1.98 1.80
CA VAL A 57 25.20 3.29 2.42
C VAL A 57 26.56 4.00 2.49
N THR A 58 26.66 5.16 1.84
CA THR A 58 27.86 6.00 1.81
C THR A 58 27.56 7.35 2.44
N LEU A 59 28.36 7.73 3.42
CA LEU A 59 28.25 8.98 4.18
C LEU A 59 29.57 9.72 4.12
N ASN A 60 29.55 10.99 3.74
CA ASN A 60 30.75 11.84 3.68
C ASN A 60 30.51 13.17 4.37
N SER A 61 31.18 13.42 5.50
CA SER A 61 30.91 14.57 6.37
C SER A 61 29.42 14.64 6.73
N TYR A 62 28.81 13.48 7.00
CA TYR A 62 27.38 13.36 7.28
C TYR A 62 27.12 12.72 8.64
N GLY A 63 26.42 13.43 9.51
CA GLY A 63 26.06 12.97 10.86
C GLY A 63 24.69 12.29 10.92
N MET A 64 24.47 11.39 11.87
CA MET A 64 23.14 10.82 12.07
C MET A 64 22.83 10.39 13.51
N GLY A 65 21.53 10.22 13.78
CA GLY A 65 21.01 9.55 14.98
C GLY A 65 21.06 10.40 16.24
N LYS A 66 21.42 11.68 16.15
CA LYS A 66 21.58 12.58 17.33
C LYS A 66 20.30 12.67 18.17
N TYR A 67 19.14 12.66 17.52
CA TYR A 67 17.84 12.74 18.17
C TYR A 67 17.10 11.40 18.15
N ALA A 68 17.68 10.34 17.59
CA ALA A 68 17.08 9.00 17.62
C ALA A 68 17.06 8.43 19.05
N THR A 69 16.00 7.71 19.40
CA THR A 69 16.01 6.88 20.61
C THR A 69 17.14 5.86 20.52
N PRO A 70 17.95 5.68 21.58
CA PRO A 70 19.05 4.72 21.58
C PRO A 70 18.61 3.31 21.16
N SER A 71 19.38 2.70 20.26
CA SER A 71 19.14 1.33 19.77
C SER A 71 20.46 0.63 19.50
N GLN A 72 20.39 -0.66 19.13
CA GLN A 72 21.58 -1.40 18.76
C GLN A 72 22.27 -0.78 17.53
N TYR A 73 21.49 -0.34 16.53
CA TYR A 73 22.01 0.19 15.27
C TYR A 73 21.23 1.43 14.84
N SER A 74 21.95 2.55 14.67
CA SER A 74 21.40 3.77 14.05
C SER A 74 21.64 3.81 12.54
N LEU A 75 22.59 3.00 12.05
CA LEU A 75 22.88 2.82 10.64
C LEU A 75 22.76 1.34 10.27
N VAL A 76 21.87 1.02 9.34
CA VAL A 76 21.66 -0.35 8.84
C VAL A 76 21.83 -0.39 7.34
N SER A 77 22.74 -1.22 6.85
CA SER A 77 22.86 -1.54 5.42
C SER A 77 22.79 -3.05 5.20
N TYR A 78 21.96 -3.50 4.26
CA TYR A 78 22.07 -4.88 3.75
C TYR A 78 23.28 -5.04 2.80
N GLY A 79 23.76 -3.93 2.21
CA GLY A 79 25.01 -3.85 1.46
C GLY A 79 26.21 -3.48 2.34
N SER A 80 27.15 -2.75 1.74
CA SER A 80 28.33 -2.21 2.43
C SER A 80 28.06 -0.83 3.04
N VAL A 81 28.80 -0.49 4.10
CA VAL A 81 28.81 0.85 4.69
C VAL A 81 30.15 1.52 4.42
N LYS A 82 30.12 2.79 4.00
CA LYS A 82 31.29 3.68 3.97
C LYS A 82 30.96 4.97 4.71
N CYS A 83 31.72 5.29 5.75
CA CYS A 83 31.55 6.52 6.51
C CYS A 83 32.88 7.28 6.59
N THR A 84 32.92 8.46 5.99
CA THR A 84 34.08 9.35 5.96
C THR A 84 33.71 10.65 6.68
N ASN A 85 34.46 11.05 7.71
CA ASN A 85 34.19 12.27 8.50
C ASN A 85 32.74 12.37 9.05
N GLY A 86 32.02 11.26 9.11
CA GLY A 86 30.63 11.20 9.56
C GLY A 86 30.51 10.73 11.00
N SER A 87 29.33 10.90 11.57
CA SER A 87 29.03 10.47 12.94
C SER A 87 27.76 9.60 12.99
N VAL A 88 27.79 8.56 13.82
CA VAL A 88 26.64 7.69 14.13
C VAL A 88 26.41 7.76 15.63
N SER A 89 25.33 8.47 16.00
CA SER A 89 24.94 8.69 17.39
C SER A 89 23.83 7.73 17.82
N ASN A 90 23.73 7.48 19.13
CA ASN A 90 22.66 6.70 19.77
C ASN A 90 22.47 5.29 19.18
N GLY A 91 23.55 4.70 18.65
CA GLY A 91 23.54 3.35 18.11
C GLY A 91 24.80 3.03 17.33
N GLY A 92 24.91 1.77 16.95
CA GLY A 92 25.99 1.22 16.15
C GLY A 92 25.71 1.21 14.64
N ILE A 93 26.53 0.42 13.94
CA ILE A 93 26.41 0.17 12.50
C ILE A 93 26.17 -1.33 12.28
N TYR A 94 25.20 -1.68 11.44
CA TYR A 94 25.11 -3.00 10.82
C TYR A 94 25.41 -2.89 9.32
N SER A 95 26.31 -3.73 8.82
CA SER A 95 26.63 -3.88 7.40
C SER A 95 26.53 -5.35 6.98
N GLY A 96 25.69 -5.62 5.98
CA GLY A 96 25.53 -6.94 5.37
C GLY A 96 26.69 -7.36 4.46
N ASN A 97 27.63 -6.44 4.20
CA ASN A 97 28.85 -6.70 3.43
C ASN A 97 30.08 -6.10 4.14
N ASN A 98 30.82 -5.20 3.49
CA ASN A 98 32.04 -4.59 4.04
C ASN A 98 31.70 -3.29 4.79
N THR A 99 32.59 -2.88 5.70
CA THR A 99 32.50 -1.58 6.37
C THR A 99 33.82 -0.84 6.23
N GLU A 100 33.76 0.39 5.72
CA GLU A 100 34.90 1.29 5.59
C GLU A 100 34.68 2.57 6.43
N LEU A 101 35.59 2.86 7.35
CA LEU A 101 35.49 3.99 8.29
C LEU A 101 36.75 4.86 8.19
N TYR A 102 36.56 6.15 7.89
CA TYR A 102 37.62 7.12 7.74
C TYR A 102 37.32 8.34 8.61
N SER A 103 38.09 8.56 9.69
CA SER A 103 37.84 9.66 10.63
C SER A 103 36.39 9.71 11.14
N ALA A 104 35.74 8.55 11.26
CA ALA A 104 34.34 8.44 11.65
C ALA A 104 34.17 8.45 13.18
N VAL A 105 32.99 8.84 13.64
CA VAL A 105 32.60 8.75 15.06
C VAL A 105 31.43 7.80 15.19
N VAL A 106 31.54 6.74 15.99
CA VAL A 106 30.47 5.76 16.21
C VAL A 106 30.32 5.45 17.69
N HIS A 107 29.14 5.73 18.24
CA HIS A 107 28.85 5.60 19.67
C HIS A 107 28.22 4.23 20.04
N GLY A 108 28.41 3.21 19.21
CA GLY A 108 27.87 1.86 19.41
C GLY A 108 28.69 0.79 18.70
N ASP A 109 28.23 -0.46 18.76
CA ASP A 109 28.91 -1.60 18.13
C ASP A 109 28.88 -1.51 16.60
N ILE A 110 29.98 -1.92 15.95
CA ILE A 110 30.06 -2.00 14.50
C ILE A 110 30.05 -3.47 14.10
N ALA A 111 28.94 -3.91 13.51
CA ALA A 111 28.68 -5.27 13.09
C ALA A 111 28.81 -5.38 11.56
N THR A 112 29.83 -6.09 11.09
CA THR A 112 30.19 -6.20 9.67
C THR A 112 30.22 -7.66 9.24
N LYS A 113 29.42 -8.05 8.24
CA LYS A 113 29.39 -9.44 7.77
C LYS A 113 30.71 -9.89 7.17
N ASN A 114 31.32 -9.06 6.33
CA ASN A 114 32.57 -9.34 5.65
C ASN A 114 33.69 -8.53 6.28
N ASN A 115 34.46 -7.78 5.50
CA ASN A 115 35.69 -7.13 5.97
C ASN A 115 35.41 -5.75 6.55
N LEU A 116 36.10 -5.43 7.64
CA LEU A 116 36.11 -4.10 8.25
C LEU A 116 37.45 -3.42 7.98
N LEU A 117 37.41 -2.20 7.47
CA LEU A 117 38.54 -1.31 7.31
C LEU A 117 38.28 -0.03 8.11
N GLN A 118 39.11 0.24 9.10
CA GLN A 118 39.17 1.53 9.80
C GLN A 118 40.54 2.17 9.53
N GLN A 119 40.53 3.43 9.10
CA GLN A 119 41.73 4.25 8.87
C GLN A 119 41.51 5.71 9.27
N THR A 120 42.59 6.48 9.39
CA THR A 120 42.54 7.95 9.57
C THR A 120 41.83 8.36 10.86
N GLY A 121 42.00 7.58 11.93
CA GLY A 121 41.42 7.84 13.25
C GLY A 121 39.90 7.78 13.32
N GLY A 122 39.35 8.59 14.22
CA GLY A 122 37.95 8.54 14.64
C GLY A 122 37.79 8.15 16.10
N THR A 123 36.53 8.09 16.53
CA THR A 123 36.12 7.72 17.89
C THR A 123 35.14 6.56 17.81
N TYR A 124 35.41 5.48 18.53
CA TYR A 124 34.61 4.26 18.47
C TYR A 124 34.39 3.73 19.88
N ASP A 125 33.17 3.90 20.39
CA ASP A 125 32.85 3.57 21.79
C ASP A 125 32.45 2.09 21.96
N GLY A 126 32.00 1.45 20.86
CA GLY A 126 31.62 0.04 20.83
C GLY A 126 32.71 -0.92 20.38
N SER A 127 32.33 -2.19 20.27
CA SER A 127 33.19 -3.25 19.72
C SER A 127 33.08 -3.32 18.20
N PHE A 128 34.17 -3.72 17.55
CA PHE A 128 34.17 -4.11 16.14
C PHE A 128 33.91 -5.62 16.05
N ILE A 129 32.79 -6.00 15.44
CA ILE A 129 32.36 -7.39 15.24
C ILE A 129 32.42 -7.65 13.73
N THR A 130 33.29 -8.56 13.29
CA THR A 130 33.48 -8.85 11.86
C THR A 130 33.42 -10.36 11.59
N GLY A 131 32.70 -10.76 10.52
CA GLY A 131 32.75 -12.13 10.01
C GLY A 131 33.95 -12.40 9.08
N GLY A 132 34.64 -11.34 8.63
CA GLY A 132 35.83 -11.41 7.79
C GLY A 132 37.09 -10.88 8.50
N THR A 133 37.93 -10.16 7.76
CA THR A 133 39.14 -9.54 8.31
C THR A 133 38.86 -8.12 8.80
N ALA A 134 39.40 -7.75 9.96
CA ALA A 134 39.45 -6.36 10.42
C ALA A 134 40.86 -5.78 10.26
N THR A 135 40.95 -4.65 9.56
CA THR A 135 42.14 -3.78 9.52
C THR A 135 41.85 -2.51 10.30
N VAL A 136 42.54 -2.30 11.41
CA VAL A 136 42.28 -1.22 12.38
C VAL A 136 43.61 -0.61 12.81
N GLU A 137 43.65 0.71 12.97
CA GLU A 137 44.85 1.40 13.45
C GLU A 137 45.17 1.01 14.90
N ALA A 138 46.43 0.65 15.16
CA ALA A 138 46.85 0.02 16.41
C ALA A 138 46.67 0.85 17.69
N TYR A 139 46.51 2.18 17.57
CA TYR A 139 46.30 3.05 18.72
C TYR A 139 44.83 3.12 19.17
N LEU A 140 43.89 2.58 18.38
CA LEU A 140 42.51 2.48 18.80
C LEU A 140 42.36 1.34 19.81
N ASN A 141 41.90 1.66 21.01
CA ASN A 141 41.64 0.69 22.08
C ASN A 141 40.28 -0.03 21.91
N THR A 142 39.74 -0.09 20.68
CA THR A 142 38.47 -0.79 20.42
C THR A 142 38.67 -2.30 20.38
N LYS A 143 37.70 -3.04 20.92
CA LYS A 143 37.74 -4.50 20.93
C LYS A 143 37.33 -5.05 19.57
N VAL A 144 38.21 -5.81 18.93
CA VAL A 144 37.89 -6.57 17.72
C VAL A 144 37.44 -7.99 18.08
N ILE A 145 36.29 -8.40 17.55
CA ILE A 145 35.67 -9.71 17.75
C ILE A 145 35.44 -10.33 16.36
N ASN A 146 36.14 -11.42 16.08
CA ASN A 146 35.98 -12.16 14.82
C ASN A 146 34.86 -13.20 14.96
N ARG A 147 33.65 -12.84 14.54
CA ARG A 147 32.44 -13.68 14.58
C ARG A 147 31.43 -13.14 13.56
N ASP A 148 30.61 -14.04 13.00
CA ASP A 148 29.39 -13.64 12.30
C ASP A 148 28.53 -12.69 13.19
N PRO A 149 28.20 -11.47 12.71
CA PRO A 149 27.34 -10.54 13.43
C PRO A 149 25.86 -10.95 13.51
N GLY A 150 25.41 -11.99 12.81
CA GLY A 150 23.99 -12.37 12.75
C GLY A 150 23.26 -11.76 11.55
N THR A 151 21.94 -11.91 11.46
CA THR A 151 21.17 -11.43 10.29
C THR A 151 20.92 -9.92 10.31
N CYS A 152 20.62 -9.35 9.14
CA CYS A 152 20.20 -7.95 9.03
C CYS A 152 18.94 -7.73 9.89
N PRO A 153 18.90 -6.68 10.73
CA PRO A 153 17.74 -6.39 11.58
C PRO A 153 16.50 -5.96 10.79
N VAL A 154 16.67 -5.54 9.53
CA VAL A 154 15.60 -5.11 8.63
C VAL A 154 15.43 -6.12 7.50
N ASN A 155 14.19 -6.57 7.27
CA ASN A 155 13.82 -7.39 6.11
C ASN A 155 13.39 -6.49 4.94
N PHE A 156 14.36 -5.90 4.25
CA PHE A 156 14.10 -4.95 3.16
C PHE A 156 13.20 -5.49 2.04
N PRO A 157 13.35 -6.73 1.54
CA PRO A 157 12.47 -7.25 0.51
C PRO A 157 10.99 -7.30 0.94
N ALA A 158 10.72 -7.70 2.18
CA ALA A 158 9.34 -7.71 2.70
C ALA A 158 8.80 -6.29 2.88
N GLU A 159 9.63 -5.36 3.35
CA GLU A 159 9.22 -3.97 3.52
C GLU A 159 9.03 -3.22 2.21
N GLU A 160 9.82 -3.53 1.17
CA GLU A 160 9.62 -2.97 -0.16
C GLU A 160 8.25 -3.35 -0.70
N GLN A 161 7.92 -4.64 -0.63
CA GLN A 161 6.61 -5.13 -1.07
C GLN A 161 5.45 -4.51 -0.28
N ARG A 162 5.62 -4.35 1.04
CA ARG A 162 4.58 -3.77 1.90
C ARG A 162 4.39 -2.28 1.61
N LEU A 163 5.47 -1.49 1.60
CA LEU A 163 5.40 -0.04 1.43
C LEU A 163 5.03 0.38 0.00
N VAL A 164 5.43 -0.40 -1.03
CA VAL A 164 4.91 -0.22 -2.39
C VAL A 164 3.41 -0.50 -2.45
N SER A 165 2.95 -1.60 -1.85
CA SER A 165 1.51 -1.92 -1.81
C SER A 165 0.72 -0.85 -1.07
N GLN A 166 1.17 -0.41 0.10
CA GLN A 166 0.53 0.65 0.87
C GLN A 166 0.50 1.98 0.13
N SER A 167 1.60 2.37 -0.51
CA SER A 167 1.66 3.58 -1.34
C SER A 167 0.63 3.55 -2.46
N ARG A 168 0.40 2.39 -3.09
CA ARG A 168 -0.67 2.20 -4.08
C ARG A 168 -2.06 2.26 -3.46
N THR A 169 -2.26 1.66 -2.29
CA THR A 169 -3.56 1.74 -1.59
C THR A 169 -3.90 3.19 -1.24
N LEU A 170 -2.94 3.99 -0.75
CA LEU A 170 -3.13 5.42 -0.52
C LEU A 170 -3.51 6.16 -1.80
N ALA A 171 -2.85 5.86 -2.93
CA ALA A 171 -3.14 6.48 -4.22
C ALA A 171 -4.53 6.13 -4.76
N ALA A 172 -5.07 4.97 -4.40
CA ALA A 172 -6.41 4.53 -4.76
C ALA A 172 -7.49 4.94 -3.74
N SER A 173 -7.12 5.59 -2.62
CA SER A 173 -8.08 6.03 -1.62
C SER A 173 -9.05 7.06 -2.18
N HIS A 174 -10.30 6.98 -1.73
CA HIS A 174 -11.29 8.01 -1.97
C HIS A 174 -10.81 9.37 -1.41
N ILE A 175 -10.94 10.41 -2.24
CA ILE A 175 -10.53 11.78 -1.91
C ILE A 175 -11.66 12.46 -1.14
N ASN A 176 -11.47 12.67 0.15
CA ASN A 176 -12.42 13.34 1.04
C ASN A 176 -12.00 14.78 1.41
N GLY A 177 -10.80 15.21 1.00
CA GLY A 177 -10.30 16.57 1.17
C GLY A 177 -10.53 17.44 -0.07
N THR A 178 -10.63 18.76 0.12
CA THR A 178 -10.82 19.70 -1.01
C THR A 178 -9.57 20.54 -1.27
N ILE A 179 -9.26 20.76 -2.55
CA ILE A 179 -8.10 21.56 -2.97
C ILE A 179 -8.58 22.84 -3.63
N GLN A 180 -8.04 23.98 -3.19
CA GLN A 180 -8.29 25.29 -3.79
C GLN A 180 -6.98 25.88 -4.30
N LYS A 181 -6.97 26.30 -5.57
CA LYS A 181 -5.86 27.07 -6.16
C LYS A 181 -6.26 28.54 -6.15
N ASP A 182 -5.42 29.40 -5.60
CA ASP A 182 -5.74 30.82 -5.45
C ASP A 182 -5.52 31.65 -6.73
N GLY A 183 -4.89 31.06 -7.75
CA GLY A 183 -4.52 31.73 -9.00
C GLY A 183 -3.22 32.55 -8.93
N TYR A 184 -2.58 32.63 -7.76
CA TYR A 184 -1.33 33.35 -7.51
C TYR A 184 -0.16 32.42 -7.10
N GLY A 185 -0.39 31.11 -7.12
CA GLY A 185 0.63 30.08 -6.88
C GLY A 185 0.49 29.37 -5.53
N SER A 186 -0.60 29.59 -4.78
CA SER A 186 -0.93 28.80 -3.59
C SER A 186 -1.88 27.65 -3.93
N ILE A 187 -1.58 26.48 -3.38
CA ILE A 187 -2.47 25.33 -3.30
C ILE A 187 -2.88 25.16 -1.84
N ILE A 188 -4.17 25.31 -1.56
CA ILE A 188 -4.76 25.21 -0.24
C ILE A 188 -5.46 23.85 -0.11
N PHE A 189 -5.01 23.03 0.84
CA PHE A 189 -5.59 21.74 1.19
C PHE A 189 -6.54 21.93 2.38
N ASN A 190 -7.85 21.84 2.15
CA ASN A 190 -8.86 21.96 3.20
C ASN A 190 -9.38 20.57 3.59
N GLY A 191 -9.20 20.21 4.85
CA GLY A 191 -9.69 18.96 5.43
C GLY A 191 -10.68 19.22 6.57
N SER A 192 -11.51 18.23 6.86
CA SER A 192 -12.49 18.25 7.95
C SER A 192 -12.60 16.91 8.69
N ALA A 193 -11.99 15.84 8.17
CA ALA A 193 -11.96 14.52 8.78
C ALA A 193 -10.68 14.33 9.64
N ASP A 194 -10.63 13.23 10.39
CA ASP A 194 -9.43 12.82 11.14
C ASP A 194 -8.29 12.43 10.19
N VAL A 195 -8.61 11.83 9.04
CA VAL A 195 -7.67 11.55 7.94
C VAL A 195 -8.22 12.14 6.65
N ASN A 196 -7.44 13.01 6.01
CA ASN A 196 -7.83 13.73 4.82
C ASN A 196 -6.96 13.31 3.64
N PHE A 197 -7.59 12.77 2.59
CA PHE A 197 -6.94 12.34 1.37
C PHE A 197 -7.11 13.42 0.31
N PHE A 198 -6.00 13.76 -0.33
CA PHE A 198 -5.90 14.76 -1.39
C PHE A 198 -5.19 14.15 -2.60
N SER A 199 -5.48 14.65 -3.79
CA SER A 199 -4.77 14.27 -5.02
C SER A 199 -4.40 15.49 -5.85
N ILE A 200 -3.14 15.60 -6.22
CA ILE A 200 -2.62 16.62 -7.16
C ILE A 200 -1.73 15.96 -8.20
N ASN A 201 -1.63 16.55 -9.39
CA ASN A 201 -0.63 16.15 -10.37
C ASN A 201 0.69 16.91 -10.19
N SER A 202 1.76 16.39 -10.79
CA SER A 202 3.11 16.97 -10.69
C SER A 202 3.24 18.34 -11.33
N ASN A 203 2.42 18.70 -12.32
CA ASN A 203 2.46 20.04 -12.95
C ASN A 203 1.90 21.11 -12.01
N ASP A 204 0.82 20.78 -11.29
CA ASP A 204 0.26 21.64 -10.26
C ASP A 204 1.25 21.84 -9.12
N LEU A 205 1.90 20.76 -8.66
CA LEU A 205 2.97 20.85 -7.66
C LEU A 205 4.13 21.71 -8.16
N LEU A 206 4.58 21.50 -9.40
CA LEU A 206 5.70 22.24 -10.00
C LEU A 206 5.42 23.74 -10.05
N SER A 207 4.22 24.13 -10.50
CA SER A 207 3.80 25.52 -10.65
C SER A 207 3.50 26.24 -9.32
N ALA A 208 3.14 25.49 -8.27
CA ALA A 208 2.90 26.07 -6.95
C ALA A 208 4.17 26.69 -6.34
N HIS A 209 3.98 27.82 -5.67
CA HIS A 209 4.95 28.47 -4.79
C HIS A 209 4.64 28.23 -3.32
N THR A 210 3.39 27.89 -2.98
CA THR A 210 2.94 27.65 -1.62
C THR A 210 2.01 26.44 -1.53
N LEU A 211 2.21 25.59 -0.52
CA LEU A 211 1.26 24.58 -0.07
C LEU A 211 0.73 24.98 1.31
N ASP A 212 -0.58 25.18 1.45
CA ASP A 212 -1.22 25.64 2.70
C ASP A 212 -2.21 24.58 3.21
N PHE A 213 -1.90 23.96 4.35
CA PHE A 213 -2.71 22.91 4.97
C PHE A 213 -3.64 23.50 6.03
N ARG A 214 -4.94 23.40 5.78
CA ARG A 214 -6.01 23.83 6.69
C ARG A 214 -6.78 22.61 7.17
N LEU A 215 -6.29 22.03 8.24
CA LEU A 215 -6.80 20.80 8.83
C LEU A 215 -7.24 21.06 10.28
N PRO A 216 -8.18 20.26 10.81
CA PRO A 216 -8.44 20.19 12.24
C PRO A 216 -7.16 19.86 13.03
N LEU A 217 -7.17 20.15 14.33
CA LEU A 217 -6.04 19.80 15.20
C LEU A 217 -5.87 18.27 15.26
N ASN A 218 -4.62 17.80 15.12
CA ASN A 218 -4.23 16.37 15.07
C ASN A 218 -4.80 15.59 13.87
N ALA A 219 -5.38 16.26 12.87
CA ALA A 219 -5.85 15.61 11.68
C ALA A 219 -4.69 15.33 10.71
N ILE A 220 -4.72 14.14 10.10
CA ILE A 220 -3.71 13.66 9.17
C ILE A 220 -4.06 14.16 7.75
N ALA A 221 -3.03 14.51 6.97
CA ALA A 221 -3.14 14.71 5.54
C ALA A 221 -2.29 13.73 4.74
N ILE A 222 -2.94 13.02 3.82
CA ILE A 222 -2.31 12.19 2.81
C ILE A 222 -2.45 12.89 1.47
N VAL A 223 -1.33 13.32 0.90
CA VAL A 223 -1.30 13.99 -0.40
C VAL A 223 -0.74 13.04 -1.45
N ASN A 224 -1.62 12.46 -2.25
CA ASN A 224 -1.24 11.65 -3.40
C ASN A 224 -0.77 12.57 -4.53
N ILE A 225 0.44 12.33 -5.03
CA ILE A 225 1.05 13.13 -6.09
C ILE A 225 1.24 12.24 -7.32
N ALA A 226 0.44 12.50 -8.35
CA ALA A 226 0.52 11.82 -9.64
C ALA A 226 1.67 12.39 -10.48
N GLY A 227 2.48 11.52 -11.08
CA GLY A 227 3.63 11.87 -11.91
C GLY A 227 4.77 10.86 -11.80
N VAL A 228 5.27 10.43 -12.96
CA VAL A 228 6.44 9.52 -13.06
C VAL A 228 7.76 10.24 -12.75
N THR A 229 7.86 11.51 -13.11
CA THR A 229 8.97 12.40 -12.78
C THR A 229 8.40 13.63 -12.09
N VAL A 230 8.90 13.92 -10.90
CA VAL A 230 8.37 15.01 -10.07
C VAL A 230 9.50 15.86 -9.52
N THR A 231 9.31 17.18 -9.56
CA THR A 231 10.18 18.15 -8.88
C THR A 231 9.41 18.78 -7.73
N PHE A 232 9.92 18.60 -6.52
CA PHE A 232 9.40 19.20 -5.30
C PHE A 232 10.42 20.21 -4.78
N ALA A 233 10.37 21.43 -5.31
CA ALA A 233 11.41 22.42 -5.08
C ALA A 233 10.88 23.85 -4.91
N SER A 234 11.59 24.65 -4.11
CA SER A 234 11.45 26.11 -4.00
C SER A 234 10.04 26.60 -3.64
N LYS A 235 9.44 26.05 -2.57
CA LYS A 235 8.08 26.38 -2.13
C LYS A 235 8.01 26.60 -0.62
N SER A 236 7.04 27.39 -0.17
CA SER A 236 6.65 27.47 1.23
C SER A 236 5.61 26.40 1.56
N ILE A 237 5.74 25.74 2.70
CA ILE A 237 4.73 24.79 3.20
C ILE A 237 4.24 25.28 4.56
N TYR A 238 2.95 25.59 4.65
CA TYR A 238 2.29 26.00 5.89
C TYR A 238 1.44 24.86 6.43
N CYS A 239 1.74 24.42 7.64
CA CYS A 239 0.98 23.40 8.36
C CYS A 239 1.13 23.59 9.88
N ASN A 240 0.22 22.96 10.63
CA ASN A 240 0.26 22.93 12.09
C ASN A 240 1.36 21.99 12.61
N ALA A 241 1.39 20.75 12.12
CA ALA A 241 2.32 19.71 12.53
C ALA A 241 2.86 18.96 11.30
N PRO A 242 4.17 19.03 11.00
CA PRO A 242 4.79 18.28 9.90
C PRO A 242 4.61 16.76 10.03
N GLU A 243 4.66 16.24 11.24
CA GLU A 243 4.48 14.82 11.56
C GLU A 243 3.11 14.24 11.16
N ASP A 244 2.12 15.09 10.86
CA ASP A 244 0.76 14.69 10.45
C ASP A 244 0.59 14.66 8.92
N ILE A 245 1.63 14.95 8.14
CA ILE A 245 1.56 15.05 6.68
C ILE A 245 2.40 13.94 6.03
N LEU A 246 1.77 13.19 5.12
CA LEU A 246 2.43 12.22 4.25
C LEU A 246 2.22 12.56 2.78
N PHE A 247 3.31 12.85 2.07
CA PHE A 247 3.33 12.98 0.62
C PHE A 247 3.58 11.61 -0.01
N ASN A 248 2.62 11.12 -0.78
CA ASN A 248 2.65 9.79 -1.38
C ASN A 248 2.91 9.87 -2.89
N PHE A 249 3.98 9.24 -3.36
CA PHE A 249 4.43 9.22 -4.75
C PHE A 249 4.44 7.79 -5.29
N SER A 250 3.25 7.21 -5.49
CA SER A 250 3.06 5.79 -5.76
C SER A 250 3.57 5.29 -7.11
N GLU A 251 3.59 6.17 -8.11
CA GLU A 251 4.03 5.88 -9.48
C GLU A 251 5.34 6.58 -9.88
N CYS A 252 5.91 7.38 -8.97
CA CYS A 252 7.10 8.16 -9.24
C CYS A 252 8.34 7.28 -9.35
N LEU A 253 9.15 7.53 -10.39
CA LEU A 253 10.43 6.87 -10.63
C LEU A 253 11.61 7.81 -10.42
N THR A 254 11.40 9.13 -10.55
CA THR A 254 12.43 10.15 -10.32
C THR A 254 11.82 11.33 -9.55
N LEU A 255 12.35 11.58 -8.37
CA LEU A 255 11.92 12.70 -7.52
C LEU A 255 13.11 13.61 -7.23
N ASP A 256 13.03 14.85 -7.69
CA ASP A 256 14.00 15.90 -7.37
C ASP A 256 13.46 16.79 -6.25
N VAL A 257 14.03 16.66 -5.06
CA VAL A 257 13.76 17.51 -3.89
C VAL A 257 14.90 18.51 -3.77
N ASN A 258 14.61 19.78 -4.02
CA ASN A 258 15.68 20.79 -4.15
C ASN A 258 15.28 22.14 -3.54
N SER A 259 16.18 22.80 -2.83
CA SER A 259 15.99 24.19 -2.38
C SER A 259 14.67 24.39 -1.62
N ILE A 260 14.33 23.46 -0.73
CA ILE A 260 13.03 23.44 -0.02
C ILE A 260 13.17 22.89 1.40
N GLY A 261 12.40 23.46 2.32
CA GLY A 261 12.08 22.84 3.61
C GLY A 261 10.76 22.09 3.50
N ILE A 262 10.80 20.76 3.37
CA ILE A 262 9.60 19.93 3.34
C ILE A 262 9.06 19.80 4.75
N ARG A 263 7.79 20.17 4.94
CA ARG A 263 7.05 19.92 6.19
C ARG A 263 6.12 18.73 6.00
N GLY A 264 6.61 17.55 6.34
CA GLY A 264 5.93 16.28 6.08
C GLY A 264 6.90 15.16 5.70
N SER A 265 6.43 13.94 5.82
CA SER A 265 7.17 12.74 5.38
C SER A 265 6.87 12.43 3.91
N ILE A 266 7.81 11.75 3.25
CA ILE A 266 7.72 11.35 1.84
C ILE A 266 7.73 9.83 1.74
N LEU A 267 6.68 9.27 1.15
CA LEU A 267 6.60 7.87 0.74
C LEU A 267 6.70 7.79 -0.79
N ALA A 268 7.91 7.49 -1.29
CA ALA A 268 8.22 7.38 -2.72
C ALA A 268 8.97 6.07 -3.03
N PRO A 269 8.40 4.89 -2.68
CA PRO A 269 9.13 3.63 -2.60
C PRO A 269 9.73 3.17 -3.94
N GLY A 270 9.19 3.63 -5.08
CA GLY A 270 9.72 3.34 -6.42
C GLY A 270 10.73 4.36 -6.96
N ALA A 271 10.89 5.52 -6.31
CA ALA A 271 11.59 6.67 -6.87
C ALA A 271 13.08 6.69 -6.52
N ASN A 272 13.90 7.03 -7.52
CA ASN A 272 15.26 7.50 -7.27
C ASN A 272 15.17 8.98 -6.86
N VAL A 273 15.55 9.28 -5.62
CA VAL A 273 15.42 10.61 -5.04
C VAL A 273 16.75 11.33 -5.03
N SER A 274 16.78 12.53 -5.63
CA SER A 274 17.83 13.51 -5.38
C SER A 274 17.34 14.50 -4.33
N PHE A 275 18.07 14.66 -3.23
CA PHE A 275 17.68 15.53 -2.12
C PHE A 275 18.79 16.52 -1.80
N ASN A 276 18.66 17.76 -2.30
CA ASN A 276 19.71 18.76 -2.21
C ASN A 276 19.22 20.11 -1.67
N TYR A 277 20.10 20.80 -0.95
CA TYR A 277 19.92 22.19 -0.52
C TYR A 277 18.60 22.43 0.22
N GLY A 278 18.23 21.53 1.12
CA GLY A 278 16.95 21.58 1.81
C GLY A 278 16.94 20.73 3.07
N TYR A 279 15.81 20.74 3.77
CA TYR A 279 15.56 19.88 4.91
C TYR A 279 14.19 19.20 4.80
N ILE A 280 14.04 18.07 5.46
CA ILE A 280 12.74 17.39 5.64
C ILE A 280 12.43 17.34 7.14
N ASP A 281 11.33 17.96 7.56
CA ASP A 281 10.68 17.72 8.86
C ASP A 281 9.85 16.44 8.76
N GLY A 282 10.51 15.28 8.80
CA GLY A 282 9.88 13.99 8.51
C GLY A 282 10.84 12.87 8.10
N ASN A 283 10.26 11.76 7.63
CA ASN A 283 10.96 10.61 7.07
C ASN A 283 10.95 10.66 5.53
N LEU A 284 11.97 10.07 4.90
CA LEU A 284 11.99 9.79 3.47
C LEU A 284 12.13 8.29 3.21
N ILE A 285 11.11 7.70 2.60
CA ILE A 285 11.10 6.32 2.14
C ILE A 285 11.21 6.32 0.61
N ALA A 286 12.25 5.68 0.07
CA ALA A 286 12.58 5.78 -1.36
C ALA A 286 13.21 4.51 -1.94
N LYS A 287 13.33 4.44 -3.27
CA LYS A 287 14.16 3.41 -3.90
C LYS A 287 15.64 3.70 -3.70
N THR A 288 16.09 4.92 -4.01
CA THR A 288 17.47 5.38 -3.73
C THR A 288 17.43 6.81 -3.22
N ILE A 289 18.43 7.20 -2.43
CA ILE A 289 18.56 8.56 -1.91
C ILE A 289 19.98 9.06 -2.18
N THR A 290 20.11 10.23 -2.79
CA THR A 290 21.41 10.87 -3.02
C THR A 290 21.33 12.38 -2.84
N GLY A 291 22.28 12.96 -2.12
CA GLY A 291 22.44 14.41 -2.05
C GLY A 291 23.00 14.90 -0.72
N ASN A 292 22.66 16.13 -0.36
CA ASN A 292 23.18 16.84 0.81
C ASN A 292 22.08 17.46 1.70
N GLY A 293 20.84 17.01 1.55
CA GLY A 293 19.74 17.48 2.38
C GLY A 293 19.81 16.99 3.83
N GLU A 294 19.23 17.80 4.72
CA GLU A 294 19.13 17.56 6.17
C GLU A 294 17.82 16.86 6.52
N PHE A 295 17.80 16.06 7.59
CA PHE A 295 16.56 15.53 8.14
C PHE A 295 16.37 15.99 9.59
N HIS A 296 15.21 16.55 9.90
CA HIS A 296 14.78 16.83 11.26
C HIS A 296 13.89 15.71 11.81
N HIS A 297 13.72 15.65 13.13
CA HIS A 297 13.01 14.57 13.81
C HIS A 297 11.52 14.91 14.05
N SER A 298 10.73 14.93 12.97
CA SER A 298 9.26 15.12 13.00
C SER A 298 8.58 14.01 12.20
N PHE A 299 8.76 12.77 12.66
CA PHE A 299 8.43 11.57 11.89
C PHE A 299 6.94 11.28 11.79
N PHE A 300 6.52 10.82 10.61
CA PHE A 300 5.18 10.29 10.41
C PHE A 300 5.09 8.90 11.04
N THR A 301 4.56 8.84 12.26
CA THR A 301 4.45 7.61 13.06
C THR A 301 2.99 7.13 13.21
N HIS A 302 2.07 7.78 12.50
CA HIS A 302 0.65 7.51 12.59
C HIS A 302 0.28 6.13 12.03
N ASN A 303 -0.73 5.54 12.63
CA ASN A 303 -1.52 4.53 11.94
C ASN A 303 -2.62 5.23 11.13
N ILE A 304 -2.84 4.77 9.90
CA ILE A 304 -3.87 5.31 9.02
C ILE A 304 -5.03 4.33 9.00
N GLU A 305 -6.17 4.73 9.53
CA GLU A 305 -7.43 4.06 9.23
C GLU A 305 -7.89 4.53 7.85
N MET A 306 -7.84 3.62 6.88
CA MET A 306 -8.27 3.93 5.52
C MET A 306 -9.78 4.08 5.49
N PRO A 307 -10.33 5.15 4.86
CA PRO A 307 -11.75 5.24 4.64
C PRO A 307 -12.16 4.02 3.79
N PRO A 308 -13.33 3.44 4.05
CA PRO A 308 -13.81 2.30 3.28
C PRO A 308 -13.94 2.67 1.80
N SER A 309 -13.39 1.81 0.94
CA SER A 309 -13.62 1.89 -0.49
C SER A 309 -14.92 1.17 -0.79
N ILE A 310 -15.94 1.97 -1.15
CA ILE A 310 -17.29 1.49 -1.45
C ILE A 310 -17.56 1.76 -2.92
N THR A 311 -17.69 0.69 -3.70
CA THR A 311 -17.92 0.78 -5.15
C THR A 311 -19.39 0.47 -5.45
N PRO A 312 -20.11 1.34 -6.19
CA PRO A 312 -21.49 1.06 -6.57
C PRO A 312 -21.55 -0.04 -7.64
N VAL A 313 -22.61 -0.85 -7.62
CA VAL A 313 -22.84 -1.91 -8.60
C VAL A 313 -24.28 -1.84 -9.10
N LEU A 314 -24.46 -1.83 -10.41
CA LEU A 314 -25.76 -2.08 -11.04
C LEU A 314 -25.98 -3.60 -11.10
N GLU A 315 -27.00 -4.08 -10.41
CA GLU A 315 -27.29 -5.52 -10.34
C GLU A 315 -28.20 -5.98 -11.47
N ARG A 316 -29.22 -5.18 -11.80
CA ARG A 316 -30.12 -5.43 -12.93
C ARG A 316 -30.99 -4.22 -13.25
N VAL A 317 -31.50 -4.18 -14.48
CA VAL A 317 -32.65 -3.35 -14.88
C VAL A 317 -33.79 -4.25 -15.36
N ILE A 318 -35.00 -3.97 -14.90
CA ILE A 318 -36.23 -4.68 -15.29
C ILE A 318 -37.13 -3.71 -16.05
N ASP A 319 -37.63 -4.13 -17.21
CA ASP A 319 -38.71 -3.44 -17.93
C ASP A 319 -40.06 -3.84 -17.32
N ASN A 320 -40.79 -2.87 -16.76
CA ASN A 320 -42.07 -3.10 -16.07
C ASN A 320 -43.24 -3.28 -17.04
N LYS A 321 -43.01 -3.19 -18.36
CA LYS A 321 -44.02 -3.35 -19.43
C LYS A 321 -45.14 -2.30 -19.40
N ASP A 322 -44.97 -1.23 -18.63
CA ASP A 322 -45.89 -0.10 -18.54
C ASP A 322 -45.26 1.23 -19.02
N GLY A 323 -44.07 1.15 -19.61
CA GLY A 323 -43.27 2.30 -20.02
C GLY A 323 -42.26 2.78 -18.97
N THR A 324 -42.22 2.15 -17.79
CA THR A 324 -41.23 2.38 -16.74
C THR A 324 -40.26 1.20 -16.59
N TYR A 325 -39.17 1.44 -15.88
CA TYR A 325 -38.13 0.47 -15.57
C TYR A 325 -37.81 0.49 -14.08
N SER A 326 -37.25 -0.60 -13.57
CA SER A 326 -36.75 -0.71 -12.19
C SER A 326 -35.28 -1.12 -12.20
N ALA A 327 -34.41 -0.26 -11.67
CA ALA A 327 -32.98 -0.54 -11.52
C ALA A 327 -32.68 -0.98 -10.08
N SER A 328 -32.06 -2.14 -9.91
CA SER A 328 -31.59 -2.63 -8.60
C SER A 328 -30.09 -2.41 -8.48
N PHE A 329 -29.68 -1.83 -7.36
CA PHE A 329 -28.29 -1.49 -7.10
C PHE A 329 -27.78 -2.25 -5.87
N GLY A 330 -26.50 -2.60 -5.92
CA GLY A 330 -25.73 -3.16 -4.82
C GLY A 330 -24.42 -2.39 -4.67
N TYR A 331 -23.55 -2.82 -3.76
CA TYR A 331 -22.24 -2.21 -3.59
C TYR A 331 -21.23 -3.23 -3.08
N ASP A 332 -19.95 -2.96 -3.30
CA ASP A 332 -18.86 -3.69 -2.68
C ASP A 332 -18.10 -2.77 -1.72
N ASN A 333 -18.06 -3.13 -0.44
CA ASN A 333 -17.34 -2.37 0.59
C ASN A 333 -16.16 -3.17 1.12
N HIS A 334 -14.95 -2.81 0.70
CA HIS A 334 -13.73 -3.50 1.11
C HIS A 334 -13.17 -3.02 2.47
N GLY A 335 -13.87 -2.13 3.17
CA GLY A 335 -13.51 -1.63 4.50
C GLY A 335 -14.54 -1.99 5.58
N GLY A 336 -14.48 -1.26 6.70
CA GLY A 336 -15.46 -1.37 7.78
C GLY A 336 -16.82 -0.76 7.43
N ALA A 337 -17.78 -0.90 8.33
CA ALA A 337 -19.08 -0.25 8.17
C ALA A 337 -18.93 1.28 8.13
N TYR A 338 -19.63 1.95 7.21
CA TYR A 338 -19.50 3.39 6.97
C TYR A 338 -20.86 4.04 6.74
N SER A 339 -20.97 5.33 7.03
CA SER A 339 -22.20 6.08 6.80
C SER A 339 -21.97 7.27 5.89
N ILE A 340 -22.79 7.38 4.84
CA ILE A 340 -22.79 8.49 3.88
C ILE A 340 -24.23 8.93 3.70
N THR A 341 -24.53 10.17 4.12
CA THR A 341 -25.89 10.72 4.01
C THR A 341 -26.36 10.77 2.54
N PRO A 342 -27.51 10.17 2.20
CA PRO A 342 -28.07 10.24 0.85
C PRO A 342 -28.32 11.68 0.37
N GLY A 343 -27.96 11.97 -0.87
CA GLY A 343 -28.09 13.28 -1.51
C GLY A 343 -26.84 14.17 -1.37
N THR A 344 -25.81 13.72 -0.64
CA THR A 344 -24.49 14.37 -0.67
C THR A 344 -23.74 13.99 -1.95
N VAL A 345 -22.65 14.72 -2.24
CA VAL A 345 -21.82 14.45 -3.43
C VAL A 345 -21.27 13.02 -3.48
N ASP A 346 -21.08 12.37 -2.33
CA ASP A 346 -20.51 11.02 -2.23
C ASP A 346 -21.58 9.92 -2.17
N ASN A 347 -22.86 10.25 -2.22
CA ASN A 347 -23.96 9.28 -2.29
C ASN A 347 -25.19 9.96 -2.87
N CYS A 348 -25.22 10.15 -4.20
CA CYS A 348 -26.34 10.81 -4.86
C CYS A 348 -26.63 10.28 -6.26
N PHE A 349 -27.83 10.61 -6.76
CA PHE A 349 -28.22 10.37 -8.15
C PHE A 349 -28.11 11.64 -9.01
N TYR A 350 -27.65 11.43 -10.23
CA TYR A 350 -27.82 12.33 -11.38
C TYR A 350 -28.87 11.73 -12.30
N TYR A 351 -30.04 12.38 -12.39
CA TYR A 351 -31.20 11.84 -13.08
C TYR A 351 -32.09 12.96 -13.59
N GLN A 352 -32.60 12.85 -14.82
CA GLN A 352 -33.50 13.84 -15.45
C GLN A 352 -33.00 15.29 -15.41
N GLY A 353 -31.68 15.48 -15.52
CA GLY A 353 -31.06 16.81 -15.51
C GLY A 353 -30.94 17.45 -14.12
N ALA A 354 -31.27 16.72 -13.05
CA ALA A 354 -31.02 17.13 -11.67
C ALA A 354 -29.95 16.23 -11.02
N GLY A 355 -29.03 16.84 -10.27
CA GLY A 355 -28.00 16.13 -9.49
C GLY A 355 -28.24 16.24 -7.99
N GLY A 356 -27.55 15.42 -7.18
CA GLY A 356 -27.68 15.46 -5.73
C GLY A 356 -28.96 14.82 -5.19
N GLN A 357 -29.62 13.97 -5.98
CA GLN A 357 -30.91 13.39 -5.60
C GLN A 357 -30.74 12.22 -4.63
N SER A 358 -31.73 12.06 -3.74
CA SER A 358 -31.89 10.88 -2.89
C SER A 358 -33.09 10.06 -3.38
N LEU A 359 -32.81 8.92 -4.00
CA LEU A 359 -33.82 8.06 -4.62
C LEU A 359 -33.94 6.69 -3.93
N GLY A 360 -33.55 6.60 -2.65
CA GLY A 360 -33.64 5.37 -1.85
C GLY A 360 -32.32 4.63 -1.60
N GLN A 361 -31.19 5.23 -1.98
CA GLN A 361 -29.85 4.74 -1.64
C GLN A 361 -29.65 4.61 -0.11
N PRO A 362 -28.90 3.61 0.37
CA PRO A 362 -28.66 3.39 1.78
C PRO A 362 -27.82 4.51 2.38
N GLU A 363 -28.02 4.80 3.67
CA GLU A 363 -27.16 5.69 4.43
C GLU A 363 -25.97 4.93 5.06
N ARG A 364 -26.17 3.68 5.47
CA ARG A 364 -25.16 2.84 6.12
C ARG A 364 -24.75 1.69 5.20
N PHE A 365 -23.45 1.60 4.95
CA PHE A 365 -22.81 0.60 4.10
C PHE A 365 -22.05 -0.38 4.99
N GLU A 366 -22.52 -1.62 5.05
CA GLU A 366 -21.83 -2.68 5.81
C GLU A 366 -20.61 -3.18 5.02
N SER A 367 -19.69 -3.87 5.71
CA SER A 367 -18.53 -4.48 5.05
C SER A 367 -18.95 -5.62 4.12
N GLY A 368 -18.24 -5.77 3.00
CA GLY A 368 -18.42 -6.82 1.99
C GLY A 368 -19.33 -6.43 0.82
N ARG A 369 -19.58 -7.41 -0.06
CA ARG A 369 -20.50 -7.28 -1.19
C ARG A 369 -21.96 -7.40 -0.73
N VAL A 370 -22.74 -6.37 -1.01
CA VAL A 370 -24.19 -6.33 -0.79
C VAL A 370 -24.90 -6.23 -2.14
N THR A 371 -25.70 -7.23 -2.49
CA THR A 371 -26.48 -7.25 -3.73
C THR A 371 -27.90 -6.77 -3.48
N GLY A 372 -28.46 -5.96 -4.38
CA GLY A 372 -29.85 -5.52 -4.30
C GLY A 372 -30.15 -4.71 -3.04
N ALA A 373 -29.21 -3.86 -2.64
CA ALA A 373 -29.31 -2.98 -1.48
C ALA A 373 -30.55 -2.07 -1.55
N PHE A 374 -30.90 -1.62 -2.76
CA PHE A 374 -32.11 -0.84 -3.02
C PHE A 374 -32.54 -0.91 -4.49
N THR A 375 -33.72 -0.39 -4.80
CA THR A 375 -34.28 -0.35 -6.15
C THR A 375 -34.88 1.03 -6.42
N VAL A 376 -34.69 1.53 -7.65
CA VAL A 376 -35.25 2.80 -8.12
C VAL A 376 -36.12 2.56 -9.34
N ASN A 377 -37.35 3.07 -9.32
CA ASN A 377 -38.21 3.11 -10.50
C ASN A 377 -37.92 4.38 -11.32
N PHE A 378 -37.77 4.23 -12.63
CA PHE A 378 -37.35 5.30 -13.52
C PHE A 378 -37.96 5.14 -14.93
N ASP A 379 -37.86 6.18 -15.75
CA ASP A 379 -38.41 6.25 -17.12
C ASP A 379 -37.53 5.58 -18.19
N GLY A 380 -36.43 4.93 -17.79
CA GLY A 380 -35.48 4.30 -18.68
C GLY A 380 -34.47 5.26 -19.31
N SER A 381 -34.45 6.54 -18.93
CA SER A 381 -33.32 7.44 -19.21
C SER A 381 -32.16 7.16 -18.25
N ASP A 382 -30.98 7.74 -18.52
CA ASP A 382 -29.78 7.48 -17.73
C ASP A 382 -29.98 7.89 -16.26
N LEU A 383 -29.94 6.88 -15.40
CA LEU A 383 -30.02 6.98 -13.95
C LEU A 383 -28.63 6.65 -13.39
N GLU A 384 -27.84 7.69 -13.13
CA GLU A 384 -26.47 7.55 -12.66
C GLU A 384 -26.40 7.68 -11.14
N TRP A 385 -25.91 6.64 -10.47
CA TRP A 385 -25.62 6.67 -9.04
C TRP A 385 -24.14 6.96 -8.83
N ASN A 386 -23.83 8.05 -8.12
CA ASN A 386 -22.50 8.35 -7.62
C ASN A 386 -22.38 7.89 -6.17
N LEU A 387 -21.37 7.08 -5.90
CA LEU A 387 -20.98 6.65 -4.57
C LEU A 387 -19.47 6.81 -4.42
N MET A 388 -19.05 7.68 -3.51
CA MET A 388 -17.63 7.95 -3.22
C MET A 388 -16.83 8.32 -4.48
N GLY A 389 -17.45 9.06 -5.42
CA GLY A 389 -16.83 9.48 -6.67
C GLY A 389 -16.82 8.44 -7.79
N GLU A 390 -17.12 7.17 -7.49
CA GLU A 390 -17.37 6.13 -8.49
C GLU A 390 -18.82 6.21 -8.96
N THR A 391 -19.06 5.97 -10.25
CA THR A 391 -20.41 6.01 -10.82
C THR A 391 -20.81 4.70 -11.48
N VAL A 392 -22.10 4.38 -11.38
CA VAL A 392 -22.72 3.34 -12.21
C VAL A 392 -24.04 3.88 -12.77
N THR A 393 -24.29 3.61 -14.04
CA THR A 393 -25.45 4.13 -14.76
C THR A 393 -26.38 3.00 -15.16
N ALA A 394 -27.65 3.14 -14.81
CA ALA A 394 -28.72 2.28 -15.31
C ALA A 394 -29.48 2.99 -16.43
N SER A 395 -29.76 2.27 -17.51
CA SER A 395 -30.56 2.75 -18.62
C SER A 395 -31.54 1.66 -19.09
N ARG A 396 -32.49 2.02 -19.95
CA ARG A 396 -33.32 1.02 -20.65
C ARG A 396 -32.52 0.02 -21.48
N GLY A 397 -31.30 0.36 -21.89
CA GLY A 397 -30.42 -0.53 -22.66
C GLY A 397 -29.88 -1.69 -21.82
N ASP A 398 -29.88 -1.54 -20.51
CA ASP A 398 -29.43 -2.55 -19.54
C ASP A 398 -30.56 -3.47 -19.08
N ALA A 399 -31.79 -3.26 -19.56
CA ALA A 399 -32.91 -4.12 -19.25
C ALA A 399 -32.66 -5.50 -19.87
N ASP A 400 -32.63 -6.54 -19.03
CA ASP A 400 -32.51 -7.92 -19.51
C ASP A 400 -33.60 -8.18 -20.55
N ALA A 401 -33.22 -8.60 -21.76
CA ALA A 401 -34.17 -9.16 -22.70
C ALA A 401 -34.80 -10.38 -22.03
N GLU A 402 -36.12 -10.40 -21.90
CA GLU A 402 -36.82 -11.57 -21.37
C GLU A 402 -36.30 -12.83 -22.04
N VAL A 403 -35.69 -13.72 -21.25
CA VAL A 403 -35.61 -15.12 -21.63
C VAL A 403 -37.06 -15.57 -21.75
N ASP A 404 -37.49 -15.89 -22.97
CA ASP A 404 -38.80 -16.48 -23.21
C ASP A 404 -38.89 -17.81 -22.44
N ASN A 405 -39.64 -17.80 -21.34
CA ASN A 405 -39.84 -18.96 -20.47
C ASN A 405 -40.69 -20.07 -21.10
N ASN A 406 -40.91 -20.06 -22.42
CA ASN A 406 -41.54 -21.15 -23.17
C ASN A 406 -40.58 -22.17 -23.78
N SER A 407 -39.26 -22.05 -23.57
CA SER A 407 -38.34 -23.15 -23.87
C SER A 407 -37.90 -23.81 -22.56
N GLY A 408 -38.31 -25.07 -22.37
CA GLY A 408 -38.05 -25.83 -21.14
C GLY A 408 -36.59 -26.27 -20.97
N ASP A 409 -35.65 -25.32 -20.99
CA ASP A 409 -34.24 -25.56 -20.73
C ASP A 409 -33.81 -24.90 -19.42
N ASP A 410 -33.17 -25.72 -18.59
CA ASP A 410 -32.71 -25.48 -17.23
C ASP A 410 -31.86 -24.20 -17.09
N TYR A 411 -32.20 -23.33 -16.14
CA TYR A 411 -31.47 -22.09 -15.88
C TYR A 411 -30.10 -22.37 -15.26
N LEU A 412 -29.05 -22.33 -16.07
CA LEU A 412 -27.71 -21.99 -15.59
C LEU A 412 -27.58 -20.46 -15.58
N TYR A 413 -27.58 -19.91 -14.37
CA TYR A 413 -27.16 -18.56 -14.02
C TYR A 413 -25.89 -18.21 -14.80
N ARG A 414 -26.00 -17.29 -15.78
CA ARG A 414 -24.83 -16.82 -16.52
C ARG A 414 -24.09 -15.81 -15.64
N PRO A 415 -22.82 -16.04 -15.26
CA PRO A 415 -21.99 -14.95 -14.79
C PRO A 415 -21.69 -14.04 -15.98
N TYR A 416 -22.10 -12.77 -15.92
CA TYR A 416 -21.65 -11.73 -16.84
C TYR A 416 -20.16 -11.42 -16.63
N PRO A 417 -19.49 -10.80 -17.63
CA PRO A 417 -18.13 -11.17 -18.03
C PRO A 417 -17.06 -10.57 -17.13
N ILE A 418 -15.99 -11.35 -16.95
CA ILE A 418 -14.68 -10.86 -16.49
C ILE A 418 -14.22 -9.76 -17.47
N LEU A 419 -13.92 -8.59 -16.93
CA LEU A 419 -13.26 -7.49 -17.61
C LEU A 419 -11.94 -7.99 -18.22
N PHE A 420 -11.89 -8.12 -19.56
CA PHE A 420 -10.62 -8.27 -20.26
C PHE A 420 -9.89 -6.94 -20.24
N VAL A 421 -8.87 -6.84 -19.38
CA VAL A 421 -7.84 -5.80 -19.50
C VAL A 421 -7.04 -6.09 -20.76
N HIS A 422 -7.33 -5.36 -21.84
CA HIS A 422 -6.49 -5.34 -23.03
C HIS A 422 -5.21 -4.58 -22.72
N GLY A 423 -4.06 -5.25 -22.74
CA GLY A 423 -2.80 -4.52 -22.73
C GLY A 423 -1.53 -5.30 -22.43
N PHE A 424 -1.24 -6.41 -23.10
CA PHE A 424 0.15 -6.85 -23.31
C PHE A 424 0.26 -7.58 -24.64
N ASN A 425 0.64 -6.84 -25.70
CA ASN A 425 1.12 -7.44 -26.93
C ASN A 425 2.64 -7.70 -26.81
N SER A 426 3.03 -8.87 -27.32
CA SER A 426 4.38 -9.37 -27.60
C SER A 426 5.09 -10.20 -26.51
N TRP A 427 5.04 -11.52 -26.69
CA TRP A 427 6.17 -12.42 -26.44
C TRP A 427 6.38 -13.30 -27.68
N PRO A 428 7.63 -13.70 -28.00
CA PRO A 428 7.99 -14.20 -29.33
C PRO A 428 7.63 -15.67 -29.54
N GLU A 429 7.35 -16.02 -30.80
CA GLU A 429 7.15 -17.39 -31.24
C GLU A 429 8.40 -18.26 -30.98
N GLY A 430 8.26 -19.22 -30.07
CA GLY A 430 9.24 -20.28 -29.85
C GLY A 430 8.56 -21.65 -30.02
N THR A 431 8.94 -22.39 -31.05
CA THR A 431 8.46 -23.76 -31.30
C THR A 431 8.81 -24.70 -30.15
N PHE A 432 7.81 -25.24 -29.46
CA PHE A 432 7.99 -26.28 -28.45
C PHE A 432 7.79 -27.67 -29.08
N ASN A 433 8.88 -28.44 -29.21
CA ASN A 433 8.84 -29.82 -29.66
C ASN A 433 8.30 -30.73 -28.55
N LEU A 434 7.24 -31.50 -28.83
CA LEU A 434 6.73 -32.55 -27.94
C LEU A 434 7.69 -33.75 -27.89
N PRO A 435 8.10 -34.27 -26.72
CA PRO A 435 8.86 -35.50 -26.64
C PRO A 435 7.95 -36.70 -26.86
N THR A 436 8.35 -37.58 -27.77
CA THR A 436 7.78 -38.90 -28.01
C THR A 436 8.23 -39.87 -26.91
N LYS A 437 7.40 -40.11 -25.89
CA LYS A 437 7.31 -41.41 -25.19
C LYS A 437 6.15 -41.47 -24.19
N LYS A 438 5.40 -42.57 -24.24
CA LYS A 438 4.34 -42.95 -23.29
C LYS A 438 4.91 -43.02 -21.86
N GLN A 439 4.37 -42.23 -20.94
CA GLN A 439 4.53 -42.43 -19.49
C GLN A 439 3.20 -42.19 -18.76
N LYS A 440 3.04 -42.91 -17.64
CA LYS A 440 1.78 -43.22 -16.95
C LYS A 440 1.18 -42.01 -16.23
N VAL A 441 -0.16 -42.01 -16.16
CA VAL A 441 -0.97 -41.08 -15.35
C VAL A 441 -0.75 -41.38 -13.87
N GLY A 442 -0.26 -40.40 -13.13
CA GLY A 442 0.01 -40.47 -11.69
C GLY A 442 1.38 -39.88 -11.41
N ASP A 443 1.39 -38.55 -11.22
CA ASP A 443 2.39 -37.74 -10.49
C ASP A 443 2.43 -36.33 -11.11
N TYR A 444 1.51 -35.45 -10.68
CA TYR A 444 1.63 -33.98 -10.66
C TYR A 444 0.39 -33.43 -9.94
N LEU A 445 0.38 -33.55 -8.60
CA LEU A 445 -0.43 -32.72 -7.73
C LEU A 445 0.50 -32.22 -6.65
N ASP A 446 1.22 -31.14 -6.94
CA ASP A 446 1.84 -30.27 -5.94
C ASP A 446 2.23 -28.96 -6.60
N SER A 447 1.27 -28.05 -6.70
CA SER A 447 1.51 -26.61 -6.64
C SER A 447 0.17 -25.85 -6.70
N PHE A 448 -0.03 -24.99 -5.70
CA PHE A 448 -1.11 -24.01 -5.51
C PHE A 448 -2.40 -24.48 -4.82
N PHE A 449 -2.30 -24.66 -3.49
CA PHE A 449 -3.37 -24.27 -2.57
C PHE A 449 -2.75 -23.50 -1.39
N ILE A 450 -3.06 -22.21 -1.27
CA ILE A 450 -3.06 -21.50 0.02
C ILE A 450 -4.52 -21.47 0.46
N ALA A 451 -4.80 -22.12 1.58
CA ALA A 451 -6.10 -22.19 2.21
C ALA A 451 -6.37 -20.94 3.06
N GLY A 452 -7.62 -20.43 3.00
CA GLY A 452 -8.26 -19.68 4.07
C GLY A 452 -9.39 -20.53 4.68
N PRO A 453 -9.74 -20.38 5.96
CA PRO A 453 -10.49 -21.40 6.70
C PRO A 453 -12.02 -21.23 6.66
N ASP A 454 -12.65 -22.39 6.74
CA ASP A 454 -13.92 -22.70 7.43
C ASP A 454 -15.29 -22.61 6.74
N VAL A 455 -15.78 -23.84 6.49
CA VAL A 455 -17.11 -24.42 6.78
C VAL A 455 -18.21 -24.19 5.76
N MET A 456 -18.56 -25.26 5.03
CA MET A 456 -19.94 -25.75 4.94
C MET A 456 -19.99 -27.20 4.38
N HIS A 457 -20.67 -28.07 5.11
CA HIS A 457 -20.96 -29.47 4.76
C HIS A 457 -21.97 -29.56 3.59
N PRO A 458 -21.85 -30.52 2.65
CA PRO A 458 -22.95 -30.81 1.73
C PRO A 458 -23.99 -31.75 2.37
N VAL A 459 -25.20 -31.24 2.53
CA VAL A 459 -26.41 -32.03 2.79
C VAL A 459 -26.89 -32.64 1.47
N TYR A 460 -26.86 -33.96 1.35
CA TYR A 460 -27.51 -34.69 0.25
C TYR A 460 -29.00 -34.89 0.53
N PRO A 461 -29.90 -34.65 -0.43
CA PRO A 461 -31.19 -35.33 -0.46
C PRO A 461 -31.10 -36.59 -1.34
N LYS A 462 -31.27 -37.75 -0.70
CA LYS A 462 -31.64 -38.99 -1.36
C LYS A 462 -33.09 -38.90 -1.82
N THR A 463 -33.37 -39.15 -3.09
CA THR A 463 -34.53 -39.95 -3.50
C THR A 463 -34.30 -40.64 -4.84
N THR A 464 -34.05 -41.93 -4.76
CA THR A 464 -34.14 -42.93 -5.81
C THR A 464 -35.57 -43.13 -6.32
N ARG A 465 -35.79 -43.21 -7.64
CA ARG A 465 -36.45 -44.37 -8.31
C ARG A 465 -36.62 -44.18 -9.84
N ASN A 466 -35.99 -45.10 -10.60
CA ASN A 466 -36.56 -45.94 -11.69
C ASN A 466 -37.10 -45.24 -12.97
N LEU A 467 -36.77 -45.59 -14.23
CA LEU A 467 -36.48 -46.88 -14.88
C LEU A 467 -35.81 -46.71 -16.28
N LYS A 468 -35.05 -47.76 -16.68
CA LYS A 468 -34.93 -48.42 -18.01
C LYS A 468 -34.54 -47.57 -19.24
N SER A 469 -33.34 -47.79 -19.80
CA SER A 469 -33.01 -48.72 -20.94
C SER A 469 -32.69 -47.89 -22.19
N MET A 470 -31.79 -48.19 -23.13
CA MET A 470 -30.64 -49.09 -23.34
C MET A 470 -30.23 -48.81 -24.82
N LEU A 471 -28.92 -48.84 -25.17
CA LEU A 471 -28.34 -48.98 -26.54
C LEU A 471 -28.60 -47.87 -27.59
N TYR A 472 -27.75 -47.53 -28.57
CA TYR A 472 -26.33 -47.71 -28.95
C TYR A 472 -26.14 -46.92 -30.28
N TYR A 473 -24.89 -46.59 -30.64
CA TYR A 473 -24.38 -46.15 -31.96
C TYR A 473 -24.85 -44.82 -32.59
N SER A 474 -23.89 -43.96 -32.92
CA SER A 474 -23.92 -43.23 -34.19
C SER A 474 -22.57 -43.33 -34.91
N THR A 475 -22.67 -43.75 -36.16
CA THR A 475 -21.61 -44.01 -37.12
C THR A 475 -21.32 -42.74 -37.93
N ILE A 476 -20.06 -42.56 -38.29
CA ILE A 476 -19.53 -41.54 -39.20
C ILE A 476 -20.18 -41.67 -40.58
N ILE A 477 -20.73 -40.59 -41.13
CA ILE A 477 -20.97 -40.43 -42.57
C ILE A 477 -20.40 -39.07 -43.00
N THR A 478 -19.45 -39.17 -43.92
CA THR A 478 -18.83 -38.10 -44.71
C THR A 478 -19.71 -37.72 -45.90
N GLU A 479 -19.86 -36.43 -46.19
CA GLU A 479 -20.22 -35.95 -47.53
C GLU A 479 -19.33 -34.77 -47.95
N ASN A 480 -18.64 -34.93 -49.08
CA ASN A 480 -17.96 -33.89 -49.86
C ASN A 480 -18.93 -33.30 -50.89
N PRO A 481 -18.72 -32.06 -51.38
CA PRO A 481 -19.16 -31.65 -52.71
C PRO A 481 -17.99 -31.61 -53.74
N PRO A 482 -18.26 -31.65 -55.06
CA PRO A 482 -17.26 -31.97 -56.09
C PRO A 482 -16.84 -30.82 -57.04
N ARG A 483 -15.62 -30.97 -57.60
CA ARG A 483 -15.09 -30.53 -58.93
C ARG A 483 -14.93 -29.00 -59.16
N PHE A 484 -13.86 -28.49 -59.78
CA PHE A 484 -12.89 -29.01 -60.76
C PHE A 484 -11.45 -28.65 -60.39
#